data_AF-A0A150H0P1-F1
#
_entry.id   AF-A0A150H0P1-F1
#
_cell.length_a   1.000
_cell.length_b   1.000
_cell.length_c   1.000
_cell.angle_alpha   90.00
_cell.angle_beta   90.00
_cell.angle_gamma   90.00
#
_symmetry.space_group_name_H-M   'P 1'
#
loop_
_entity.id
_entity.type
_entity.pdbx_description
1 polymer ?
#
loop_
_entity_poly.entity_id
_entity_poly.type
_entity_poly.pdbx_seq_one_letter_code
_entity_poly.pdbx_strand_id
1 'polypeptide(L)'
;MTVLLFRARANLWDVGNLVTLLTALPGVVTALGWLLLPGKAWLRLVPAAKLPRYIAFMLAKAVAIWRGASPPPGHLEYLKGLGIMLHQGLFLPAACLLTPGAAAVLALIKCVPCAATLLASGAAASLRQACLRCAVIGVLALVTTIFCHAYMRACFALQRHTAAERPRDGSGGVPCRTKCT
;
A
#
# COMPACT_ATOMS: atom_id res chain seq x y z
N MET A 1 5.39 17.01 3.68
CA MET A 1 6.35 17.08 2.55
C MET A 1 7.49 18.06 2.79
N THR A 2 7.24 19.23 3.39
CA THR A 2 8.25 20.26 3.69
C THR A 2 9.44 19.75 4.53
N VAL A 3 9.22 18.92 5.56
CA VAL A 3 10.31 18.34 6.38
C VAL A 3 11.24 17.40 5.57
N LEU A 4 10.72 16.69 4.57
CA LEU A 4 11.53 15.86 3.67
C LEU A 4 12.37 16.69 2.70
N LEU A 5 11.83 17.82 2.23
CA LEU A 5 12.56 18.78 1.40
C LEU A 5 13.71 19.44 2.17
N PHE A 6 13.56 19.70 3.47
CA PHE A 6 14.64 20.24 4.31
C PHE A 6 15.75 19.21 4.58
N ARG A 7 15.40 17.92 4.77
CA ARG A 7 16.39 16.85 5.00
C ARG A 7 17.17 16.42 3.74
N ALA A 8 16.55 16.52 2.56
CA ALA A 8 17.19 16.21 1.28
C ALA A 8 18.26 17.24 0.87
N ARG A 9 18.23 18.47 1.42
CA ARG A 9 19.18 19.55 1.09
C ARG A 9 20.58 19.37 1.69
N ALA A 10 20.76 18.51 2.70
CA ALA A 10 22.05 18.35 3.38
C ALA A 10 22.87 17.14 2.86
N ASN A 11 22.25 15.98 2.64
CA ASN A 11 22.90 14.82 2.03
C ASN A 11 21.88 13.80 1.50
N LEU A 12 21.74 13.69 0.17
CA LEU A 12 20.81 12.75 -0.48
C LEU A 12 21.09 11.28 -0.13
N TRP A 13 22.35 10.96 0.17
CA TRP A 13 22.81 9.61 0.47
C TRP A 13 22.65 9.23 1.96
N ASP A 14 22.08 10.12 2.77
CA ASP A 14 21.67 9.77 4.12
C ASP A 14 20.68 8.59 4.10
N VAL A 15 20.83 7.68 5.06
CA VAL A 15 20.02 6.46 5.11
C VAL A 15 18.53 6.78 5.25
N GLY A 16 18.18 7.82 6.01
CA GLY A 16 16.79 8.24 6.15
C GLY A 16 16.18 8.74 4.84
N ASN A 17 16.99 9.42 4.02
CA ASN A 17 16.59 9.86 2.68
C ASN A 17 16.43 8.66 1.74
N LEU A 18 17.35 7.69 1.78
CA LEU A 18 17.25 6.46 0.98
C LEU A 18 16.00 5.63 1.32
N VAL A 19 15.70 5.45 2.61
CA VAL A 19 14.48 4.78 3.10
C VAL A 19 13.22 5.50 2.61
N THR A 20 13.21 6.83 2.69
CA THR A 20 12.08 7.65 2.20
C THR A 20 11.93 7.49 0.69
N LEU A 21 13.00 7.60 -0.08
CA LEU A 21 12.99 7.44 -1.53
C LEU A 21 12.47 6.06 -1.93
N LEU A 22 12.98 4.98 -1.32
CA LEU A 22 12.52 3.62 -1.59
C LEU A 22 11.02 3.47 -1.34
N THR A 23 10.48 4.03 -0.26
CA THR A 23 9.04 3.94 0.02
C THR A 23 8.17 4.81 -0.88
N ALA A 24 8.63 6.01 -1.24
CA ALA A 24 7.86 6.99 -1.99
C ALA A 24 7.90 6.75 -3.50
N LEU A 25 9.03 6.30 -4.05
CA LEU A 25 9.28 6.22 -5.49
C LEU A 25 8.23 5.39 -6.24
N PRO A 26 7.81 4.19 -5.78
CA PRO A 26 6.76 3.43 -6.47
C PRO A 26 5.44 4.21 -6.53
N GLY A 27 5.10 4.96 -5.48
CA GLY A 27 3.91 5.79 -5.42
C GLY A 27 3.98 6.95 -6.42
N VAL A 28 5.11 7.66 -6.46
CA VAL A 28 5.36 8.77 -7.39
C VAL A 28 5.34 8.29 -8.84
N VAL A 29 6.03 7.20 -9.17
CA VAL A 29 6.03 6.62 -10.52
C VAL A 29 4.62 6.20 -10.94
N THR A 30 3.87 5.60 -10.02
CA THR A 30 2.46 5.25 -10.26
C THR A 30 1.63 6.52 -10.50
N ALA A 31 1.74 7.55 -9.66
CA ALA A 31 1.01 8.81 -9.83
C ALA A 31 1.36 9.54 -11.14
N LEU A 32 2.63 9.59 -11.53
CA LEU A 32 3.07 10.15 -12.81
C LEU A 32 2.52 9.33 -13.98
N GLY A 33 2.50 8.00 -13.86
CA GLY A 33 1.88 7.12 -14.84
C GLY A 33 0.40 7.45 -15.09
N TRP A 34 -0.34 7.88 -14.08
CA TRP A 34 -1.72 8.32 -14.24
C TRP A 34 -1.86 9.59 -15.08
N LEU A 35 -0.92 10.54 -14.94
CA LEU A 35 -0.91 11.80 -15.69
C LEU A 35 -0.40 11.64 -17.12
N LEU A 36 0.54 10.70 -17.35
CA LEU A 36 1.27 10.60 -18.61
C LEU A 36 0.80 9.47 -19.54
N LEU A 37 0.10 8.45 -19.02
CA LEU A 37 -0.29 7.27 -19.80
C LEU A 37 -1.77 7.32 -20.21
N PRO A 38 -2.13 6.81 -21.40
CA PRO A 38 -3.53 6.57 -21.75
C PRO A 38 -4.22 5.65 -20.75
N GLY A 39 -5.52 5.84 -20.53
CA GLY A 39 -6.28 5.09 -19.51
C GLY A 39 -6.11 3.57 -19.56
N LYS A 40 -6.02 2.96 -20.75
CA LYS A 40 -5.77 1.52 -20.91
C LYS A 40 -4.38 1.08 -20.41
N ALA A 41 -3.35 1.88 -20.66
CA ALA A 41 -1.99 1.60 -20.19
C ALA A 41 -1.88 1.82 -18.67
N TRP A 42 -2.54 2.87 -18.16
CA TRP A 42 -2.66 3.12 -16.73
C TRP A 42 -3.27 1.91 -15.98
N LEU A 43 -4.38 1.39 -16.48
CA LEU A 43 -5.06 0.23 -15.88
C LEU A 43 -4.18 -1.04 -15.85
N ARG A 44 -3.20 -1.18 -16.76
CA ARG A 44 -2.21 -2.27 -16.74
C ARG A 44 -1.07 -2.00 -15.78
N LEU A 45 -0.66 -0.74 -15.63
CA LEU A 45 0.42 -0.33 -14.72
C LEU A 45 0.04 -0.54 -13.25
N VAL A 46 -1.18 -0.15 -12.85
CA VAL A 46 -1.66 -0.25 -11.46
C VAL A 46 -1.45 -1.64 -10.84
N PRO A 47 -1.92 -2.76 -11.44
CA PRO A 47 -1.69 -4.09 -10.90
C PRO A 47 -0.21 -4.49 -10.92
N ALA A 48 0.53 -4.11 -11.98
CA ALA A 48 1.96 -4.41 -12.10
C ALA A 48 2.80 -3.70 -11.03
N ALA A 49 2.39 -2.51 -10.58
CA ALA A 49 3.09 -1.72 -9.57
C ALA A 49 2.86 -2.21 -8.12
N LYS A 50 1.90 -3.10 -7.87
CA LYS A 50 1.57 -3.58 -6.52
C LYS A 50 2.74 -4.32 -5.87
N LEU A 51 3.29 -5.31 -6.55
CA LEU A 51 4.39 -6.12 -6.02
C LEU A 51 5.68 -5.28 -5.82
N PRO A 52 6.13 -4.46 -6.80
CA PRO A 52 7.24 -3.53 -6.59
C PRO A 52 7.08 -2.62 -5.38
N ARG A 53 5.86 -2.12 -5.11
CA ARG A 53 5.59 -1.28 -3.94
C ARG A 53 5.85 -2.02 -2.63
N TYR A 54 5.43 -3.28 -2.53
CA TYR A 54 5.71 -4.10 -1.35
C TYR A 54 7.17 -4.47 -1.22
N ILE A 55 7.85 -4.80 -2.31
CA ILE A 55 9.29 -5.08 -2.32
C ILE A 55 10.06 -3.84 -1.84
N ALA A 56 9.78 -2.67 -2.40
CA ALA A 56 10.45 -1.43 -2.02
C ALA A 56 10.21 -1.08 -0.54
N PHE A 57 8.99 -1.31 -0.04
CA PHE A 57 8.67 -1.16 1.38
C PHE A 57 9.48 -2.11 2.28
N MET A 58 9.66 -3.36 1.86
CA MET A 58 10.46 -4.36 2.58
C MET A 58 11.95 -4.03 2.57
N LEU A 59 12.47 -3.61 1.41
CA LEU A 59 13.85 -3.15 1.26
C LEU A 59 14.12 -1.92 2.13
N ALA A 60 13.19 -0.96 2.17
CA ALA A 60 13.31 0.21 3.02
C ALA A 60 13.45 -0.16 4.51
N LYS A 61 12.69 -1.15 4.98
CA LYS A 61 12.86 -1.69 6.35
C LYS A 61 14.20 -2.38 6.55
N ALA A 62 14.60 -3.23 5.61
CA ALA A 62 15.88 -3.93 5.68
C ALA A 62 17.07 -2.95 5.75
N VAL A 63 17.06 -1.92 4.89
CA VAL A 63 18.06 -0.85 4.88
C VAL A 63 18.05 -0.06 6.19
N ALA A 64 16.87 0.31 6.70
CA ALA A 64 16.75 1.03 7.97
C ALA A 64 17.34 0.24 9.15
N ILE A 65 17.06 -1.07 9.21
CA ILE A 65 17.58 -1.97 10.25
C ILE A 65 19.10 -2.14 10.09
N TRP A 66 19.57 -2.50 8.88
CA TRP A 66 20.96 -2.83 8.63
C TRP A 66 21.92 -1.67 8.90
N ARG A 67 21.49 -0.45 8.61
CA ARG A 67 22.28 0.77 8.84
C ARG A 67 22.03 1.43 10.20
N GLY A 68 21.20 0.84 11.06
CA GLY A 68 20.86 1.41 12.37
C GLY A 68 20.24 2.81 12.28
N ALA A 69 19.48 3.09 11.21
CA ALA A 69 18.94 4.42 10.99
C ALA A 69 17.97 4.79 12.11
N SER A 70 18.21 5.94 12.76
CA SER A 70 17.26 6.44 13.75
C SER A 70 15.93 6.75 13.07
N PRO A 71 14.80 6.23 13.60
CA PRO A 71 13.50 6.53 13.04
C PRO A 71 13.23 8.04 13.06
N PRO A 72 12.53 8.61 12.06
CA PRO A 72 12.24 10.03 12.05
C PRO A 72 11.37 10.44 13.25
N PRO A 73 11.39 11.73 13.67
CA PRO A 73 10.59 12.22 14.78
C PRO A 73 9.11 11.85 14.62
N GLY A 74 8.47 11.38 15.71
CA GLY A 74 7.08 10.91 15.71
C GLY A 74 6.84 9.52 15.11
N HIS A 75 7.83 8.92 14.44
CA HIS A 75 7.69 7.56 13.91
C HIS A 75 7.60 6.51 15.01
N LEU A 76 8.28 6.72 16.14
CA LEU A 76 8.21 5.80 17.27
C LEU A 76 6.80 5.72 17.87
N GLU A 77 6.11 6.85 18.01
CA GLU A 77 4.72 6.89 18.48
C GLU A 77 3.77 6.18 17.52
N TYR A 78 3.99 6.35 16.21
CA TYR A 78 3.29 5.58 15.19
C TYR A 78 3.54 4.07 15.31
N LEU A 79 4.79 3.63 15.54
CA LEU A 79 5.16 2.22 15.69
C LEU A 79 4.65 1.59 16.99
N LYS A 80 4.54 2.37 18.06
CA LYS A 80 4.06 1.92 19.37
C LYS A 80 2.52 1.87 19.45
N GLY A 81 1.85 2.79 18.78
CA GLY A 81 0.40 2.98 18.87
C GLY A 81 -0.42 2.19 17.84
N LEU A 82 -1.71 2.56 17.74
CA LEU A 82 -2.64 1.97 16.77
C LEU A 82 -2.35 2.41 15.32
N GLY A 83 -1.58 3.48 15.14
CA GLY A 83 -1.24 4.03 13.82
C GLY A 83 -0.65 2.97 12.89
N ILE A 84 0.32 2.18 13.37
CA ILE A 84 0.90 1.09 12.58
C ILE A 84 -0.12 0.02 12.21
N MET A 85 -1.06 -0.30 13.10
CA MET A 85 -2.09 -1.31 12.86
C MET A 85 -3.09 -0.84 11.80
N LEU A 86 -3.59 0.39 11.94
CA LEU A 86 -4.51 0.98 10.96
C LEU A 86 -3.83 1.14 9.59
N HIS A 87 -2.61 1.68 9.56
CA HIS A 87 -1.92 1.89 8.30
C HIS A 87 -1.55 0.57 7.61
N GLN A 88 -0.92 -0.37 8.32
CA GLN A 88 -0.42 -1.61 7.72
C GLN A 88 -1.48 -2.71 7.58
N GLY A 89 -2.48 -2.71 8.46
CA GLY A 89 -3.53 -3.71 8.52
C GLY A 89 -4.81 -3.30 7.81
N LEU A 90 -5.10 -2.01 7.65
CA LEU A 90 -6.34 -1.54 7.02
C LEU A 90 -6.06 -0.72 5.75
N PHE A 91 -5.39 0.42 5.87
CA PHE A 91 -5.26 1.36 4.74
C PHE A 91 -4.40 0.82 3.60
N LEU A 92 -3.23 0.25 3.91
CA LEU A 92 -2.33 -0.31 2.90
C LEU A 92 -2.96 -1.47 2.10
N PRO A 93 -3.55 -2.51 2.72
CA PRO A 93 -4.20 -3.60 1.98
C PRO A 93 -5.43 -3.14 1.21
N ALA A 94 -6.21 -2.17 1.73
CA ALA A 94 -7.33 -1.59 1.00
C ALA A 94 -6.87 -0.80 -0.24
N ALA A 95 -5.80 0.01 -0.11
CA ALA A 95 -5.24 0.80 -1.20
C ALA A 95 -4.50 -0.05 -2.25
N CYS A 96 -3.98 -1.22 -1.86
CA CYS A 96 -3.18 -2.09 -2.71
C CYS A 96 -3.70 -3.52 -2.66
N LEU A 97 -4.93 -3.70 -3.14
CA LEU A 97 -5.62 -4.99 -3.01
C LEU A 97 -4.91 -6.11 -3.79
N LEU A 98 -4.25 -7.01 -3.07
CA LEU A 98 -3.65 -8.23 -3.61
C LEU A 98 -4.68 -9.36 -3.67
N THR A 99 -4.37 -10.44 -4.40
CA THR A 99 -5.15 -11.68 -4.24
C THR A 99 -4.99 -12.20 -2.80
N PRO A 100 -6.02 -12.84 -2.21
CA PRO A 100 -5.93 -13.33 -0.83
C PRO A 100 -4.71 -14.23 -0.57
N GLY A 101 -4.37 -15.10 -1.52
CA GLY A 101 -3.18 -15.95 -1.44
C GLY A 101 -1.88 -15.15 -1.43
N ALA A 102 -1.73 -14.16 -2.32
CA ALA A 102 -0.54 -13.30 -2.33
C ALA A 102 -0.45 -12.45 -1.05
N ALA A 103 -1.58 -11.96 -0.53
CA ALA A 103 -1.63 -11.24 0.73
C ALA A 103 -1.18 -12.12 1.92
N ALA A 104 -1.57 -13.40 1.95
CA ALA A 104 -1.16 -14.35 2.99
C ALA A 104 0.35 -14.62 2.96
N VAL A 105 0.88 -14.94 1.78
CA VAL A 105 2.33 -15.15 1.60
C VAL A 105 3.11 -13.89 2.01
N LEU A 106 2.65 -12.72 1.57
CA LEU A 106 3.31 -11.47 1.90
C LEU A 106 3.21 -11.12 3.39
N ALA A 107 2.09 -11.41 4.06
CA ALA A 107 1.95 -11.22 5.50
C ALA A 107 2.97 -12.05 6.28
N LEU A 108 3.19 -13.31 5.87
CA LEU A 108 4.21 -14.19 6.46
C LEU A 108 5.62 -13.65 6.23
N ILE A 109 5.98 -13.33 4.99
CA ILE A 109 7.31 -12.81 4.65
C ILE A 109 7.58 -11.48 5.35
N LYS A 110 6.59 -10.59 5.43
CA LYS A 110 6.69 -9.28 6.09
C LYS A 110 6.81 -9.37 7.60
N CYS A 111 6.35 -10.46 8.21
CA CYS A 111 6.35 -10.63 9.67
C CYS A 111 7.78 -10.48 10.24
N VAL A 112 8.76 -11.13 9.62
CA VAL A 112 10.16 -11.13 10.08
C VAL A 112 10.78 -9.72 10.12
N PRO A 113 10.88 -8.96 9.01
CA PRO A 113 11.46 -7.63 9.05
C PRO A 113 10.60 -6.63 9.83
N CYS A 114 9.28 -6.81 9.91
CA CYS A 114 8.46 -5.97 10.78
C CYS A 114 8.77 -6.18 12.26
N ALA A 115 8.88 -7.44 12.72
CA ALA A 115 9.24 -7.74 14.10
C ALA A 115 10.64 -7.21 14.43
N ALA A 116 11.61 -7.42 13.53
CA ALA A 116 12.94 -6.87 13.65
C ALA A 116 12.93 -5.33 13.72
N THR A 117 12.12 -4.65 12.90
CA THR A 117 11.97 -3.18 12.96
C THR A 117 11.42 -2.75 14.33
N LEU A 118 10.39 -3.44 14.85
CA LEU A 118 9.76 -3.09 16.13
C LEU A 118 10.73 -3.26 17.30
N LEU A 119 11.57 -4.29 17.27
CA LEU A 119 12.61 -4.50 18.28
C LEU A 119 13.72 -3.46 18.17
N ALA A 120 14.28 -3.26 16.97
CA ALA A 120 15.39 -2.33 16.74
C ALA A 120 15.02 -0.88 17.05
N SER A 121 13.76 -0.50 16.85
CA SER A 121 13.26 0.85 17.18
C SER A 121 12.87 1.04 18.65
N GLY A 122 12.89 0.00 19.48
CA GLY A 122 12.38 0.06 20.85
C GLY A 122 10.86 0.21 20.94
N ALA A 123 10.13 -0.05 19.85
CA ALA A 123 8.66 -0.01 19.84
C ALA A 123 8.03 -1.25 20.49
N ALA A 124 8.77 -2.36 20.58
CA ALA A 124 8.42 -3.56 21.31
C ALA A 124 9.48 -3.87 22.36
N ALA A 125 9.06 -4.19 23.58
CA ALA A 125 9.94 -4.51 24.71
C ALA A 125 10.49 -5.95 24.64
N SER A 126 9.87 -6.83 23.85
CA SER A 126 10.29 -8.24 23.71
C SER A 126 9.92 -8.80 22.33
N LEU A 127 10.63 -9.87 21.93
CA LEU A 127 10.36 -10.59 20.69
C LEU A 127 8.91 -11.10 20.63
N ARG A 128 8.39 -11.62 21.74
CA ARG A 128 7.00 -12.07 21.84
C ARG A 128 6.01 -10.95 21.53
N GLN A 129 6.22 -9.75 22.09
CA GLN A 129 5.36 -8.60 21.83
C GLN A 129 5.44 -8.16 20.36
N ALA A 130 6.65 -8.14 19.78
CA ALA A 130 6.87 -7.82 18.38
C ALA A 130 6.14 -8.81 17.45
N CYS A 131 6.31 -10.11 17.68
CA CYS A 131 5.65 -11.16 16.92
C CYS A 131 4.11 -11.08 17.03
N LEU A 132 3.57 -10.88 18.24
CA LEU A 132 2.13 -10.75 18.44
C LEU A 132 1.56 -9.55 17.68
N ARG A 133 2.23 -8.39 17.76
CA ARG A 133 1.81 -7.20 17.00
C ARG A 133 1.88 -7.44 15.49
N CYS A 134 2.94 -8.08 15.00
CA CYS A 134 3.05 -8.43 13.59
C CYS A 134 1.95 -9.41 13.14
N ALA A 135 1.61 -10.40 13.96
CA ALA A 135 0.54 -11.34 13.69
C ALA A 135 -0.82 -10.62 13.62
N VAL A 136 -1.13 -9.75 14.59
CA VAL A 136 -2.36 -8.94 14.57
C VAL A 136 -2.45 -8.06 13.32
N ILE A 137 -1.36 -7.39 12.95
CA ILE A 137 -1.29 -6.59 11.72
C ILE A 137 -1.51 -7.46 10.48
N GLY A 138 -0.91 -8.65 10.43
CA GLY A 138 -1.07 -9.60 9.33
C GLY A 138 -2.50 -10.10 9.19
N VAL A 139 -3.13 -10.51 10.30
CA VAL A 139 -4.53 -10.94 10.33
C VAL A 139 -5.45 -9.81 9.89
N LEU A 140 -5.27 -8.60 10.41
CA LEU A 140 -6.07 -7.44 10.04
C LEU A 140 -5.93 -7.13 8.54
N ALA A 141 -4.72 -7.25 7.98
CA ALA A 141 -4.48 -7.09 6.56
C ALA A 141 -5.19 -8.12 5.69
N LEU A 142 -5.22 -9.38 6.15
CA LEU A 142 -5.94 -10.45 5.45
C LEU A 142 -7.44 -10.25 5.50
N VAL A 143 -7.99 -9.94 6.68
CA VAL A 143 -9.42 -9.65 6.86
C VAL A 143 -9.83 -8.48 5.97
N THR A 144 -9.07 -7.38 5.99
CA THR A 144 -9.33 -6.23 5.12
C THR A 144 -9.29 -6.61 3.65
N THR A 145 -8.29 -7.39 3.23
CA THR A 145 -8.18 -7.85 1.83
C THR A 145 -9.38 -8.70 1.42
N ILE A 146 -9.78 -9.67 2.24
CA ILE A 146 -10.94 -10.54 1.99
C ILE A 146 -12.22 -9.72 1.92
N PHE A 147 -12.41 -8.80 2.88
CA PHE A 147 -13.57 -7.93 2.94
C PHE A 147 -13.68 -7.05 1.69
N CYS A 148 -12.59 -6.40 1.28
CA CYS A 148 -12.56 -5.58 0.06
C CYS A 148 -12.87 -6.42 -1.19
N HIS A 149 -12.35 -7.65 -1.30
CA HIS A 149 -12.69 -8.55 -2.41
C HIS A 149 -14.17 -8.94 -2.41
N ALA A 150 -14.72 -9.31 -1.25
CA ALA A 150 -16.13 -9.66 -1.11
C ALA A 150 -17.03 -8.47 -1.46
N TYR A 151 -16.70 -7.29 -0.94
CA TYR A 151 -17.41 -6.04 -1.22
C TYR A 151 -17.40 -5.71 -2.71
N MET A 152 -16.23 -5.71 -3.36
CA MET A 152 -16.16 -5.44 -4.81
C MET A 152 -16.93 -6.48 -5.62
N ARG A 153 -16.87 -7.77 -5.26
CA ARG A 153 -17.66 -8.81 -5.94
C ARG A 153 -19.16 -8.55 -5.81
N ALA A 154 -19.63 -8.18 -4.63
CA ALA A 154 -21.03 -7.84 -4.40
C ALA A 154 -21.45 -6.61 -5.22
N CYS A 155 -20.64 -5.55 -5.25
CA CYS A 155 -20.91 -4.36 -6.06
C CYS A 155 -20.97 -4.69 -7.56
N PHE A 156 -20.05 -5.51 -8.08
CA PHE A 156 -20.07 -5.92 -9.49
C PHE A 156 -21.27 -6.83 -9.81
N ALA A 157 -21.67 -7.70 -8.90
CA ALA A 157 -22.87 -8.52 -9.07
C ALA A 157 -24.11 -7.61 -9.16
N LEU A 158 -24.27 -6.68 -8.21
CA LEU A 158 -25.39 -5.73 -8.21
C LEU A 158 -25.43 -4.89 -9.50
N GLN A 159 -24.29 -4.36 -9.94
CA GLN A 159 -24.21 -3.60 -11.20
C GLN A 159 -24.62 -4.42 -12.42
N ARG A 160 -24.28 -5.71 -12.47
CA ARG A 160 -24.69 -6.62 -13.55
C ARG A 160 -26.19 -6.88 -13.54
N HIS A 161 -26.80 -7.07 -12.36
CA HIS A 161 -28.24 -7.23 -12.23
C HIS A 161 -28.98 -5.98 -12.70
N THR A 162 -28.59 -4.80 -12.23
CA THR A 162 -29.21 -3.53 -12.65
C THR A 162 -29.02 -3.26 -14.15
N ALA A 163 -27.89 -3.66 -14.74
CA ALA A 163 -27.66 -3.50 -16.18
C ALA A 163 -28.51 -4.47 -17.03
N ALA A 164 -28.84 -5.66 -16.50
CA ALA A 164 -29.68 -6.64 -17.18
C ALA A 164 -31.18 -6.27 -17.12
N GLU A 165 -31.60 -5.61 -16.05
CA GLU A 165 -32.98 -5.15 -15.85
C GLU A 165 -33.32 -3.86 -16.60
N ARG A 166 -32.31 -3.10 -17.08
CA ARG A 166 -32.58 -1.92 -17.91
C ARG A 166 -33.25 -2.38 -19.22
N PRO A 167 -34.52 -2.03 -19.46
CA PRO A 167 -35.17 -2.37 -20.72
C PRO A 167 -34.32 -1.81 -21.86
N ARG A 168 -34.09 -2.63 -22.88
CA ARG A 168 -33.58 -2.15 -24.17
C ARG A 168 -34.69 -1.35 -24.81
N ASP A 169 -34.94 -0.15 -24.30
CA ASP A 169 -35.77 0.81 -24.99
C ASP A 169 -35.02 1.19 -26.26
N GLY A 170 -35.35 0.47 -27.32
CA GLY A 170 -35.01 0.79 -28.69
C GLY A 170 -35.79 2.04 -29.10
N SER A 171 -35.32 3.21 -28.65
CA SER A 171 -35.61 4.50 -29.29
C SER A 171 -34.52 5.46 -28.79
N GLY A 172 -33.53 5.79 -29.60
CA GLY A 172 -33.61 6.86 -30.58
C GLY A 172 -32.34 7.69 -30.36
N GLY A 173 -31.57 7.89 -31.42
CA GLY A 173 -30.16 8.26 -31.32
C GLY A 173 -29.85 9.56 -30.59
N VAL A 174 -28.72 9.56 -29.89
CA VAL A 174 -27.80 10.71 -29.88
C VAL A 174 -26.38 10.17 -30.01
N PRO A 175 -25.80 10.15 -31.22
CA PRO A 175 -24.36 9.94 -31.39
C PRO A 175 -23.66 11.28 -31.14
N CYS A 176 -23.29 11.56 -29.89
CA CYS A 176 -22.22 12.53 -29.64
C CYS A 176 -21.62 12.35 -28.25
N ARG A 177 -20.52 11.61 -28.18
CA ARG A 177 -19.44 12.01 -27.29
C ARG A 177 -18.13 11.92 -28.03
N THR A 178 -17.86 13.03 -28.71
CA THR A 178 -16.55 13.56 -29.03
C THR A 178 -15.52 13.21 -27.95
N LYS A 179 -14.36 12.79 -28.46
CA LYS A 179 -13.08 12.54 -27.80
C LYS A 179 -12.90 13.38 -26.52
N CYS A 180 -12.65 12.71 -25.40
CA CYS A 180 -11.79 13.24 -24.34
C CYS A 180 -10.45 12.52 -24.48
N THR A 181 -9.55 13.14 -25.24
CA THR A 181 -8.09 12.99 -25.10
C THR A 181 -7.65 13.48 -23.74
#